data_AF-A0AAE1KC09-F1
#
_entry.id   AF-A0AAE1KC09-F1
#
_cell.length_a   1.000
_cell.length_b   1.000
_cell.length_c   1.000
_cell.angle_alpha   90.00
_cell.angle_beta   90.00
_cell.angle_gamma   90.00
#
_symmetry.space_group_name_H-M   'P 1'
#
loop_
_entity.id
_entity.type
_entity.pdbx_description
1 polymer ?
#
loop_
_entity_poly.entity_id
_entity_poly.type
_entity_poly.pdbx_seq_one_letter_code
_entity_poly.pdbx_strand_id
1 'polypeptide(L)'
;MANFSGTYKNDNNENLDAFLSQLGMNKMMRSIAVKGRPTMEVKVEGDEWTITISSSLKVVRWNFTLGEEVEVEGVEGKGKVVFTLEGNVLTQTPRGESRTTSVRTFTPEGVDLKLTHIPSDTVAYRHFKRQ
;
A
#
# COMPACT_ATOMS: atom_id res chain seq x y z
N MET A 1 8.50 -7.71 20.49
CA MET A 1 8.69 -7.34 19.06
C MET A 1 7.33 -7.04 18.46
N ALA A 2 7.20 -5.98 17.67
CA ALA A 2 5.98 -5.71 16.93
C ALA A 2 5.73 -6.85 15.93
N ASN A 3 4.54 -7.45 15.95
CA ASN A 3 4.21 -8.55 15.05
C ASN A 3 3.61 -7.99 13.76
N PHE A 4 4.48 -7.68 12.80
CA PHE A 4 4.11 -7.17 11.48
C PHE A 4 3.48 -8.25 10.59
N SER A 5 3.94 -9.49 10.73
CA SER A 5 3.46 -10.63 9.96
C SER A 5 2.00 -10.91 10.27
N GLY A 6 1.20 -11.12 9.23
CA GLY A 6 -0.23 -11.40 9.37
C GLY A 6 -1.04 -11.02 8.14
N THR A 7 -2.33 -11.33 8.23
CA THR A 7 -3.31 -11.04 7.20
C THR A 7 -4.20 -9.91 7.67
N TYR A 8 -4.39 -8.92 6.81
CA TYR A 8 -5.14 -7.70 7.10
C TYR A 8 -6.19 -7.49 6.00
N LYS A 9 -7.46 -7.35 6.38
CA LYS A 9 -8.56 -7.15 5.43
C LYS A 9 -9.03 -5.70 5.46
N ASN A 10 -9.20 -5.11 4.28
CA ASN A 10 -9.68 -3.74 4.19
C ASN A 10 -11.09 -3.60 4.76
N ASP A 11 -11.23 -2.68 5.71
CA ASP A 11 -12.47 -2.41 6.44
C ASP A 11 -13.13 -1.11 5.96
N ASN A 12 -12.34 -0.05 5.86
CA ASN A 12 -12.79 1.28 5.47
C ASN A 12 -11.79 1.97 4.51
N ASN A 13 -12.28 2.90 3.70
CA ASN A 13 -11.47 3.75 2.82
C ASN A 13 -11.96 5.20 2.90
N GLU A 14 -11.04 6.15 2.92
CA GLU A 14 -11.34 7.58 2.93
C GLU A 14 -10.67 8.25 1.73
N ASN A 15 -11.42 9.08 1.02
CA ASN A 15 -10.95 9.87 -0.13
C ASN A 15 -10.26 9.07 -1.27
N LEU A 16 -10.45 7.74 -1.30
CA LEU A 16 -9.78 6.87 -2.26
C LEU A 16 -10.19 7.14 -3.72
N ASP A 17 -11.46 7.50 -3.99
CA ASP A 17 -11.89 7.84 -5.36
C ASP A 17 -11.14 9.07 -5.90
N ALA A 18 -11.00 10.11 -5.08
CA ALA A 18 -10.28 11.32 -5.47
C ALA A 18 -8.80 11.01 -5.76
N PHE A 19 -8.14 10.26 -4.87
CA PHE A 19 -6.76 9.82 -5.08
C PHE A 19 -6.60 9.01 -6.38
N LEU A 20 -7.44 8.00 -6.63
CA LEU A 20 -7.35 7.20 -7.85
C LEU A 20 -7.70 8.02 -9.11
N SER A 21 -8.53 9.06 -8.98
CA SER A 21 -8.82 9.99 -10.06
C SER A 21 -7.59 10.83 -10.44
N GLN A 22 -6.78 11.25 -9.47
CA GLN A 22 -5.51 11.95 -9.74
C GLN A 22 -4.51 11.06 -10.49
N LEU A 23 -4.56 9.74 -10.25
CA LEU A 23 -3.77 8.76 -10.99
C LEU A 23 -4.30 8.46 -12.41
N GLY A 24 -5.34 9.16 -12.87
CA GLY A 24 -5.91 8.99 -14.21
C GLY A 24 -6.79 7.75 -14.37
N MET A 25 -7.15 7.08 -13.27
CA MET A 25 -8.02 5.90 -13.34
C MET A 25 -9.45 6.30 -13.72
N ASN A 26 -10.05 5.61 -14.69
CA ASN A 26 -11.42 5.89 -15.13
C ASN A 26 -12.47 5.60 -14.04
N LYS A 27 -13.64 6.25 -14.13
CA LYS A 27 -14.71 6.18 -13.10
C LYS A 27 -15.17 4.75 -12.78
N MET A 28 -15.21 3.87 -13.78
CA MET A 28 -15.62 2.48 -13.58
C MET A 28 -14.61 1.72 -12.73
N MET A 29 -13.32 1.79 -13.08
CA MET A 29 -12.25 1.14 -12.34
C MET A 29 -12.10 1.68 -10.92
N ARG A 30 -12.27 2.99 -10.72
CA ARG A 30 -12.26 3.58 -9.36
C ARG A 30 -13.39 3.05 -8.49
N SER A 31 -14.61 2.97 -9.03
CA SER A 31 -15.76 2.41 -8.31
C SER A 31 -15.50 0.97 -7.85
N ILE A 32 -14.86 0.15 -8.71
CA ILE A 32 -14.47 -1.22 -8.35
C ILE A 32 -13.38 -1.21 -7.28
N ALA A 33 -12.35 -0.38 -7.41
CA ALA A 33 -11.24 -0.32 -6.45
C ALA A 33 -11.67 0.17 -5.05
N VAL A 34 -12.60 1.12 -4.98
CA VAL A 34 -13.14 1.66 -3.73
C VAL A 34 -14.02 0.63 -3.01
N LYS A 35 -14.82 -0.15 -3.76
CA LYS A 35 -15.69 -1.20 -3.23
C LYS A 35 -14.98 -2.52 -3.00
N GLY A 36 -13.91 -2.77 -3.74
CA GLY A 36 -13.03 -3.91 -3.57
C GLY A 36 -12.38 -3.81 -2.21
N ARG A 37 -12.68 -4.77 -1.33
CA ARG A 37 -12.10 -4.90 0.00
C ARG A 37 -10.90 -5.85 -0.09
N PRO A 38 -9.71 -5.40 -0.52
CA PRO A 38 -8.57 -6.28 -0.69
C PRO A 38 -8.09 -6.81 0.65
N THR A 39 -7.39 -7.92 0.57
CA THR A 39 -6.62 -8.49 1.67
C THR A 39 -5.15 -8.19 1.43
N MET A 40 -4.46 -7.73 2.47
CA MET A 40 -3.02 -7.52 2.51
C MET A 40 -2.41 -8.57 3.44
N GLU A 41 -1.51 -9.38 2.92
CA GLU A 41 -0.72 -10.32 3.69
C GLU A 41 0.72 -9.78 3.80
N VAL A 42 1.23 -9.74 5.02
CA VAL A 42 2.61 -9.34 5.31
C VAL A 42 3.33 -10.55 5.90
N LYS A 43 4.48 -10.87 5.34
CA LYS A 43 5.38 -11.93 5.84
C LYS A 43 6.77 -11.33 6.00
N VAL A 44 7.37 -11.55 7.16
CA VAL A 44 8.72 -11.08 7.49
C VAL A 44 9.57 -12.30 7.87
N GLU A 45 10.63 -12.55 7.12
CA GLU A 45 11.58 -13.66 7.31
C GLU A 45 13.00 -13.10 7.42
N GLY A 46 13.46 -12.85 8.64
CA GLY A 46 14.71 -12.14 8.87
C GLY A 46 14.61 -10.70 8.34
N ASP A 47 15.44 -10.37 7.34
CA ASP A 47 15.47 -9.06 6.69
C ASP A 47 14.59 -8.99 5.43
N GLU A 48 14.08 -10.14 4.97
CA GLU A 48 13.22 -10.21 3.79
C GLU A 48 11.75 -9.97 4.15
N TRP A 49 11.14 -9.03 3.43
CA TRP A 49 9.73 -8.71 3.53
C TRP A 49 9.00 -9.15 2.28
N THR A 50 7.84 -9.77 2.48
CA THR A 50 6.86 -9.99 1.43
C THR A 50 5.57 -9.26 1.79
N ILE A 51 5.06 -8.44 0.88
CA ILE A 51 3.70 -7.89 0.95
C ILE A 51 2.92 -8.42 -0.25
N THR A 52 1.82 -9.14 0.00
CA THR A 52 0.89 -9.60 -1.03
C THR A 52 -0.45 -8.86 -0.87
N ILE A 53 -0.92 -8.20 -1.92
CA ILE A 53 -2.21 -7.52 -1.93
C ILE A 53 -3.12 -8.24 -2.92
N SER A 54 -4.16 -8.88 -2.40
CA SER A 54 -5.13 -9.66 -3.14
C SER A 54 -6.45 -8.91 -3.24
N SER A 55 -6.88 -8.60 -4.45
CA SER A 55 -8.18 -7.98 -4.76
C SER A 55 -8.96 -8.81 -5.77
N SER A 56 -10.22 -8.47 -6.02
CA SER A 56 -11.02 -9.10 -7.09
C SER A 56 -10.47 -8.83 -8.49
N LEU A 57 -9.65 -7.80 -8.67
CA LEU A 57 -9.10 -7.40 -9.96
C LEU A 57 -7.75 -8.07 -10.25
N LYS A 58 -6.86 -8.06 -9.26
CA LYS A 58 -5.52 -8.64 -9.38
C LYS A 58 -4.93 -8.97 -8.01
N VAL A 59 -3.94 -9.86 -8.03
CA VAL A 59 -3.03 -10.11 -6.92
C VAL A 59 -1.68 -9.50 -7.30
N VAL A 60 -1.12 -8.66 -6.43
CA VAL A 60 0.24 -8.14 -6.57
C VAL A 60 1.08 -8.60 -5.39
N ARG A 61 2.34 -8.95 -5.64
CA ARG A 61 3.29 -9.38 -4.62
C ARG A 61 4.56 -8.57 -4.76
N TRP A 62 5.05 -8.06 -3.64
CA TRP A 62 6.31 -7.34 -3.54
C TRP A 62 7.20 -8.07 -2.55
N ASN A 63 8.40 -8.44 -2.98
CA ASN A 63 9.44 -9.00 -2.11
C ASN A 63 10.59 -7.99 -2.06
N PHE A 64 11.03 -7.60 -0.87
CA PHE A 64 12.02 -6.53 -0.70
C PHE A 64 12.78 -6.65 0.61
N THR A 65 13.97 -6.06 0.64
CA THR A 65 14.74 -5.81 1.86
C THR A 65 14.53 -4.36 2.29
N LEU A 66 14.47 -4.09 3.59
CA LEU A 66 14.38 -2.72 4.09
C LEU A 66 15.64 -1.92 3.72
N GLY A 67 15.46 -0.68 3.26
CA GLY A 67 16.54 0.22 2.86
C GLY A 67 17.06 0.02 1.43
N GLU A 68 16.68 -1.06 0.75
CA GLU A 68 17.12 -1.35 -0.62
C GLU A 68 16.09 -0.88 -1.67
N GLU A 69 16.58 -0.54 -2.86
CA GLU A 69 15.71 -0.20 -3.99
C GLU A 69 15.12 -1.46 -4.62
N VAL A 70 13.82 -1.45 -4.86
CA VAL A 70 13.07 -2.56 -5.46
C VAL A 70 12.09 -2.06 -6.51
N GLU A 71 11.90 -2.81 -7.59
CA GLU A 71 10.83 -2.57 -8.56
C GLU A 71 9.52 -3.19 -8.06
N VAL A 72 8.47 -2.40 -7.94
CA VAL A 72 7.13 -2.83 -7.52
C VAL A 72 6.09 -2.50 -8.59
N GLU A 73 5.10 -3.37 -8.73
CA GLU A 73 3.92 -3.08 -9.55
C GLU A 73 2.86 -2.37 -8.71
N GLY A 74 2.46 -1.17 -9.14
CA GLY A 74 1.42 -0.35 -8.53
C GLY A 74 0.22 -0.11 -9.44
N VAL A 75 -0.48 1.00 -9.19
CA VAL A 75 -1.59 1.48 -10.03
C VAL A 75 -1.06 2.16 -11.30
N GLU A 76 0.05 2.89 -11.18
CA GLU A 76 0.69 3.62 -12.27
C GLU A 76 1.56 2.71 -13.18
N GLY A 77 1.59 1.40 -12.92
CA GLY A 77 2.49 0.45 -13.56
C GLY A 77 3.65 0.07 -12.65
N LYS A 78 4.77 -0.34 -13.24
CA LYS A 78 6.00 -0.67 -12.52
C LYS A 78 6.75 0.60 -12.12
N GLY A 79 7.27 0.63 -10.90
CA GLY A 79 8.07 1.75 -10.40
C GLY A 79 9.08 1.29 -9.37
N LYS A 80 10.18 2.04 -9.25
CA LYS A 80 11.21 1.79 -8.25
C LYS A 80 10.86 2.49 -6.95
N VAL A 81 11.03 1.80 -5.82
CA VAL A 81 10.74 2.33 -4.49
C VAL A 81 11.78 1.83 -3.49
N VAL A 82 11.89 2.51 -2.35
CA VAL A 82 12.60 2.03 -1.16
C VAL A 82 11.61 1.93 0.00
N PHE A 83 11.65 0.82 0.72
CA PHE A 83 10.88 0.62 1.94
C PHE A 83 11.76 0.90 3.17
N THR A 84 11.30 1.77 4.08
CA THR A 84 11.97 2.05 5.35
C THR A 84 11.02 1.82 6.51
N LEU A 85 11.52 1.28 7.62
CA LEU A 85 10.74 1.00 8.82
C LEU A 85 11.27 1.83 10.00
N GLU A 86 10.40 2.66 10.57
CA GLU A 86 10.69 3.44 11.77
C GLU A 86 9.66 3.10 12.84
N GLY A 87 10.08 2.33 13.86
CA GLY A 87 9.17 1.81 14.88
C GLY A 87 8.11 0.88 14.27
N ASN A 88 6.87 1.35 14.21
CA ASN A 88 5.72 0.65 13.63
C ASN A 88 5.24 1.26 12.30
N VAL A 89 6.03 2.18 11.71
CA VAL A 89 5.68 2.89 10.48
C VAL A 89 6.57 2.41 9.34
N LEU A 90 5.97 1.74 8.35
CA LEU A 90 6.62 1.33 7.11
C LEU A 90 6.30 2.33 6.00
N THR A 91 7.32 3.03 5.52
CA THR A 91 7.21 4.03 4.47
C THR A 91 7.74 3.48 3.16
N GLN A 92 6.95 3.63 2.10
CA GLN A 92 7.30 3.32 0.72
C GLN A 92 7.56 4.64 -0.01
N THR A 93 8.83 4.91 -0.28
CA THR A 93 9.28 6.14 -0.94
C THR A 93 9.64 5.83 -2.40
N PRO A 94 9.07 6.55 -3.37
CA PRO A 94 9.41 6.35 -4.77
C PRO A 94 10.83 6.81 -5.08
N ARG A 95 11.48 6.07 -5.99
CA ARG A 95 12.74 6.44 -6.62
C ARG A 95 12.47 6.68 -8.10
N GLY A 96 12.66 7.91 -8.56
CA GLY A 96 12.38 8.32 -9.93
C GLY A 96 10.97 8.89 -10.12
N GLU A 97 10.29 8.47 -11.18
CA GLU A 97 9.10 9.16 -11.72
C GLU A 97 7.77 8.80 -11.04
N SER A 98 7.75 7.86 -10.09
CA SER A 98 6.50 7.51 -9.40
C SER A 98 5.96 8.72 -8.64
N ARG A 99 4.66 8.99 -8.81
CA ARG A 99 4.02 10.21 -8.29
C ARG A 99 3.30 9.95 -6.97
N THR A 100 3.55 8.81 -6.35
CA THR A 100 2.84 8.36 -5.17
C THR A 100 3.78 7.90 -4.06
N THR A 101 3.39 8.22 -2.83
CA THR A 101 4.00 7.63 -1.62
C THR A 101 2.95 6.83 -0.85
N SER A 102 3.41 5.88 -0.05
CA SER A 102 2.53 5.10 0.83
C SER A 102 3.17 4.95 2.20
N VAL A 103 2.39 5.18 3.26
CA VAL A 103 2.82 5.02 4.64
C VAL A 103 1.87 4.06 5.33
N ARG A 104 2.41 2.97 5.89
CA ARG A 104 1.66 1.94 6.61
C ARG A 104 2.01 2.03 8.09
N THR A 105 1.03 2.32 8.92
CA THR A 105 1.18 2.32 10.38
C THR A 105 0.57 1.04 10.92
N PHE A 106 1.41 0.18 11.50
CA PHE A 106 0.97 -1.08 12.11
C PHE A 106 0.47 -0.82 13.53
N THR A 107 -0.74 -1.23 13.82
CA THR A 107 -1.38 -1.11 15.14
C THR A 107 -1.80 -2.49 15.65
N PRO A 108 -2.13 -2.64 16.94
CA PRO A 108 -2.69 -3.90 17.45
C PRO A 108 -3.98 -4.33 16.73
N GLU A 109 -4.76 -3.38 16.21
CA GLU A 109 -6.04 -3.63 15.54
C GLU A 109 -5.89 -3.96 14.05
N GLY A 110 -4.78 -3.53 13.43
CA GLY A 110 -4.48 -3.81 12.03
C GLY A 110 -3.47 -2.85 11.41
N VAL A 111 -3.79 -2.30 10.24
CA VAL A 111 -2.90 -1.38 9.51
C VAL A 111 -3.68 -0.19 8.96
N ASP A 112 -3.18 1.00 9.28
CA ASP A 112 -3.61 2.24 8.65
C ASP A 112 -2.66 2.59 7.50
N LEU A 113 -3.19 2.61 6.28
CA LEU A 113 -2.45 2.96 5.07
C LEU A 113 -2.85 4.35 4.61
N LYS A 114 -1.89 5.28 4.65
CA LYS A 114 -1.98 6.60 4.02
C LYS A 114 -1.35 6.55 2.63
N LEU A 115 -2.10 6.99 1.63
CA LEU A 115 -1.67 7.14 0.24
C LEU A 115 -1.59 8.63 -0.07
N THR A 116 -0.52 9.08 -0.72
CA THR A 116 -0.38 10.49 -1.12
C THR A 116 -0.01 10.58 -2.59
N HIS A 117 -0.75 11.37 -3.36
CA HIS A 117 -0.38 11.75 -4.72
C HIS A 117 0.44 13.04 -4.62
N ILE A 118 1.74 12.94 -4.89
CA ILE A 118 2.72 14.01 -4.64
C ILE A 118 2.40 15.29 -5.43
N PRO A 119 2.07 15.25 -6.74
CA PRO A 119 1.85 16.47 -7.52
C PRO A 119 0.65 17.32 -7.07
N SER A 120 -0.36 16.73 -6.44
CA SER A 120 -1.61 17.41 -6.08
C SER A 120 -1.88 17.42 -4.57
N ASP A 121 -0.93 16.93 -3.77
CA ASP A 121 -1.06 16.70 -2.32
C ASP A 121 -2.33 15.96 -1.90
N THR A 122 -2.92 15.19 -2.81
CA THR A 122 -4.17 14.48 -2.54
C THR A 122 -3.88 13.25 -1.70
N VAL A 123 -4.50 13.21 -0.52
CA VAL A 123 -4.32 12.12 0.45
C VAL A 123 -5.57 11.23 0.47
N ALA A 124 -5.36 9.92 0.55
CA ALA A 124 -6.39 8.94 0.84
C ALA A 124 -5.94 8.01 1.97
N TYR A 125 -6.91 7.45 2.69
CA TYR A 125 -6.66 6.48 3.74
C TYR A 125 -7.35 5.17 3.45
N ARG A 126 -6.72 4.08 3.86
CA ARG A 126 -7.29 2.74 3.84
C ARG A 126 -7.01 2.10 5.19
N HIS A 127 -8.07 1.67 5.87
CA HIS A 127 -8.00 1.01 7.16
C HIS A 127 -8.16 -0.47 6.96
N PHE A 128 -7.21 -1.26 7.46
CA PHE A 128 -7.25 -2.70 7.41
C PHE A 128 -7.33 -3.25 8.82
N LYS A 129 -8.22 -4.23 9.03
CA LYS A 129 -8.32 -4.98 10.28
C LYS A 129 -7.51 -6.26 10.19
N ARG A 130 -6.77 -6.59 11.25
CA ARG A 130 -6.12 -7.89 11.36
C ARG A 130 -7.18 -9.01 11.32
N GLN A 131 -6.86 -10.11 10.65
CA GLN A 131 -7.69 -11.32 10.59
C GLN A 131 -7.22 -12.37 11.59
#